data_AF-A0AAV8ZD16-F1
#
_entry.id   AF-A0AAV8ZD16-F1
#
_cell.length_a   1.000
_cell.length_b   1.000
_cell.length_c   1.000
_cell.angle_alpha   90.00
_cell.angle_beta   90.00
_cell.angle_gamma   90.00
#
_symmetry.space_group_name_H-M   'P 1'
#
loop_
_entity.id
_entity.type
_entity.pdbx_description
1 polymer ?
#
loop_
_entity_poly.entity_id
_entity_poly.type
_entity_poly.pdbx_seq_one_letter_code
_entity_poly.pdbx_strand_id
1 'polypeptide(L)'
;MNEINDLAGQHEVVAEDLQANVIKELTALVKDLREERKTLQAQIETLQRAKKAYDKAFKESEKAIESFQKADADFNLSRAEVEKQRSNMSHKTQVCDSAKNEYAQQLQRTNDLQRQHFRSGLPEVFRQLQELDEKRIKNIKNFIRASVDIERNVFPIINKCLDGILKAADIINEKEDTLLVIEKYKSGFQPPEDFPFEDLSKGGSDSGSANNINNIQVSGKLKDGGYTVKGTITGKALKKRTG
;
A
#
# COMPACT_ATOMS: atom_id res chain seq x y z
N MET A 1 -2.77 9.43 -21.11
CA MET A 1 -2.13 8.18 -20.61
C MET A 1 -1.03 8.50 -19.61
N ASN A 2 -0.37 9.66 -19.71
CA ASN A 2 0.63 10.09 -18.72
C ASN A 2 -0.02 10.41 -17.37
N GLU A 3 -1.22 10.97 -17.38
CA GLU A 3 -1.95 11.41 -16.19
C GLU A 3 -2.38 10.24 -15.29
N ILE A 4 -2.72 9.09 -15.89
CA ILE A 4 -3.08 7.86 -15.15
C ILE A 4 -1.82 7.21 -14.54
N ASN A 5 -0.69 7.26 -15.26
CA ASN A 5 0.59 6.78 -14.73
C ASN A 5 1.08 7.67 -13.58
N ASP A 6 0.91 8.99 -13.68
CA ASP A 6 1.28 9.93 -12.62
C ASP A 6 0.44 9.71 -11.36
N LEU A 7 -0.87 9.45 -11.52
CA LEU A 7 -1.76 9.10 -10.39
C LEU A 7 -1.37 7.77 -9.73
N ALA A 8 -1.08 6.74 -10.53
CA ALA A 8 -0.61 5.45 -10.01
C ALA A 8 0.72 5.59 -9.25
N GLY A 9 1.67 6.38 -9.79
CA GLY A 9 2.94 6.66 -9.13
C GLY A 9 2.79 7.40 -7.80
N GLN A 10 1.87 8.37 -7.70
CA GLN A 10 1.60 9.03 -6.42
C GLN A 10 0.96 8.09 -5.39
N HIS A 11 0.07 7.19 -5.82
CA HIS A 11 -0.50 6.17 -4.93
C HIS A 11 0.59 5.21 -4.41
N GLU A 12 1.55 4.84 -5.26
CA GLU A 12 2.68 4.00 -4.88
C GLU A 12 3.58 4.69 -3.84
N VAL A 13 3.97 5.95 -4.06
CA VAL A 13 4.79 6.72 -3.10
C VAL A 13 4.12 6.83 -1.73
N VAL A 14 2.82 7.12 -1.68
CA VAL A 14 2.08 7.20 -0.40
C VAL A 14 2.04 5.84 0.31
N ALA A 15 1.89 4.75 -0.45
CA ALA A 15 1.91 3.40 0.11
C ALA A 15 3.30 3.03 0.66
N GLU A 16 4.37 3.36 -0.08
CA GLU A 16 5.75 3.12 0.34
C GLU A 16 6.11 3.91 1.60
N ASP A 17 5.77 5.20 1.66
CA ASP A 17 6.02 6.05 2.84
C ASP A 17 5.23 5.56 4.07
N LEU A 18 3.98 5.14 3.89
CA LEU A 18 3.19 4.55 4.97
C LEU A 18 3.85 3.25 5.47
N GLN A 19 4.23 2.39 4.54
CA GLN A 19 4.84 1.09 4.84
C GLN A 19 6.19 1.26 5.54
N ALA A 20 7.06 2.13 5.03
CA ALA A 20 8.40 2.37 5.59
C ALA A 20 8.32 2.90 7.02
N ASN A 21 7.46 3.89 7.29
CA ASN A 21 7.32 4.49 8.62
C ASN A 21 6.71 3.49 9.62
N VAL A 22 5.64 2.77 9.24
CA VAL A 22 5.01 1.78 10.12
C VAL A 22 5.95 0.62 10.42
N ILE A 23 6.65 0.07 9.42
CA ILE A 23 7.59 -1.03 9.63
C ILE A 23 8.75 -0.60 10.52
N LYS A 24 9.29 0.61 10.33
CA LYS A 24 10.38 1.14 11.14
C LYS A 24 9.97 1.27 12.61
N GLU A 25 8.84 1.92 12.89
CA GLU A 25 8.32 2.11 14.25
C GLU A 25 7.99 0.74 14.91
N LEU A 26 7.35 -0.18 14.17
CA LEU A 26 7.06 -1.54 14.66
C LEU A 26 8.34 -2.33 14.97
N THR A 27 9.37 -2.21 14.12
CA THR A 27 10.64 -2.91 14.33
C THR A 27 11.35 -2.42 15.59
N ALA A 28 11.31 -1.11 15.85
CA ALA A 28 11.85 -0.54 17.09
C ALA A 28 11.10 -1.09 18.32
N LEU A 29 9.77 -1.09 18.28
CA LEU A 29 8.97 -1.59 19.40
C LEU A 29 9.19 -3.08 19.69
N VAL A 30 9.29 -3.90 18.65
CA VAL A 30 9.60 -5.34 18.78
C VAL A 30 10.99 -5.54 19.40
N LYS A 31 11.96 -4.69 19.05
CA LYS A 31 13.31 -4.74 19.63
C LYS A 31 13.26 -4.42 21.13
N ASP A 32 12.61 -3.33 21.52
CA ASP A 32 12.54 -2.90 22.92
C ASP A 32 11.83 -3.94 23.79
N LEU A 33 10.73 -4.51 23.31
CA LEU A 33 10.03 -5.63 23.97
C LEU A 33 10.92 -6.86 24.19
N ARG A 34 11.72 -7.22 23.17
CA ARG A 34 12.64 -8.36 23.28
C ARG A 34 13.72 -8.11 24.32
N GLU A 35 14.21 -6.88 24.41
CA GLU A 35 15.26 -6.48 25.34
C GLU A 35 14.76 -6.44 26.80
N GLU A 36 13.57 -5.86 27.04
CA GLU A 36 12.92 -5.90 28.35
C GLU A 36 12.65 -7.33 28.82
N ARG A 37 12.08 -8.17 27.93
CA ARG A 37 11.80 -9.57 28.24
C ARG A 37 13.08 -10.32 28.59
N LYS A 38 14.16 -10.11 27.83
CA LYS A 38 15.46 -10.75 28.09
C LYS A 38 16.03 -10.34 29.44
N THR A 39 15.91 -9.06 29.79
CA THR A 39 16.37 -8.54 31.08
C THR A 39 15.61 -9.16 32.24
N LEU A 40 14.28 -9.22 32.17
CA LEU A 40 13.45 -9.84 33.19
C LEU A 40 13.74 -11.34 33.32
N GLN A 41 13.90 -12.05 32.20
CA GLN A 41 14.24 -13.47 32.17
C GLN A 41 15.58 -13.75 32.88
N ALA A 42 16.62 -12.98 32.56
CA ALA A 42 17.94 -13.12 33.19
C ALA A 42 17.89 -12.82 34.70
N GLN A 43 17.05 -11.87 35.12
CA GLN A 43 16.86 -11.58 36.53
C GLN A 43 16.13 -12.71 37.28
N ILE A 44 15.12 -13.33 36.66
CA ILE A 44 14.42 -14.50 37.22
C ILE A 44 15.40 -15.68 37.41
N GLU A 45 16.29 -15.93 36.46
CA GLU A 45 17.34 -16.95 36.59
C GLU A 45 18.30 -16.65 37.74
N THR A 46 18.62 -15.37 37.96
CA THR A 46 19.47 -14.93 39.08
C THR A 46 18.78 -15.15 40.41
N LEU A 47 17.48 -14.84 40.52
CA LEU A 47 16.66 -15.15 41.69
C LEU A 47 16.61 -16.65 41.99
N GLN A 48 16.42 -17.48 40.96
CA GLN A 48 16.38 -18.94 41.11
C GLN A 48 17.71 -19.48 41.63
N ARG A 49 18.85 -18.96 41.13
CA ARG A 49 20.19 -19.31 41.63
C ARG A 49 20.37 -18.90 43.08
N ALA A 50 20.00 -17.67 43.46
CA ALA A 50 20.10 -17.18 44.83
C ALA A 50 19.24 -18.01 45.80
N LYS A 51 18.00 -18.35 45.41
CA LYS A 51 17.12 -19.22 46.18
C LYS A 51 17.74 -20.61 46.40
N LYS A 52 18.28 -21.22 45.34
CA LYS A 52 18.92 -22.55 45.44
C LYS A 52 20.17 -22.51 46.33
N ALA A 53 20.94 -21.42 46.29
CA ALA A 53 22.10 -21.22 47.16
C ALA A 53 21.67 -21.10 48.63
N TYR A 54 20.60 -20.35 48.91
CA TYR A 54 20.02 -20.25 50.25
C TYR A 54 19.49 -21.59 50.75
N ASP A 55 18.70 -22.32 49.94
CA ASP A 55 18.15 -23.64 50.29
C ASP A 55 19.28 -24.63 50.64
N LYS A 56 20.42 -24.56 49.95
CA LYS A 56 21.61 -25.37 50.25
C LYS A 56 22.30 -24.93 51.54
N ALA A 57 22.57 -23.63 51.70
CA ALA A 57 23.25 -23.09 52.87
C ALA A 57 22.45 -23.31 54.17
N PHE A 58 21.12 -23.24 54.08
CA PHE A 58 20.22 -23.53 55.19
C PHE A 58 20.37 -24.99 55.66
N LYS A 59 20.30 -25.96 54.74
CA LYS A 59 20.51 -27.39 55.07
C LYS A 59 21.89 -27.68 55.64
N GLU A 60 22.93 -27.00 55.15
CA GLU A 60 24.29 -27.15 55.69
C GLU A 60 24.42 -26.55 57.09
N SER A 61 23.76 -25.42 57.36
CA SER A 61 23.71 -24.80 58.69
C SER A 61 22.96 -25.69 59.68
N GLU A 62 21.80 -26.25 59.33
CA GLU A 62 21.06 -27.17 60.20
C GLU A 62 21.90 -28.40 60.59
N LYS A 63 22.57 -29.02 59.60
CA LYS A 63 23.48 -30.15 59.85
C LYS A 63 24.65 -29.79 60.76
N ALA A 64 25.21 -28.58 60.62
CA ALA A 64 26.31 -28.12 61.46
C ALA A 64 25.86 -27.83 62.90
N ILE A 65 24.65 -27.29 63.09
CA ILE A 65 24.01 -27.10 64.40
C ILE A 65 23.80 -28.45 65.09
N GLU A 66 23.20 -29.43 64.41
CA GLU A 66 22.99 -30.77 64.97
C GLU A 66 24.31 -31.47 65.33
N SER A 67 25.33 -31.31 64.49
CA SER A 67 26.65 -31.90 64.70
C SER A 67 27.36 -31.28 65.91
N PHE A 68 27.25 -29.96 66.08
CA PHE A 68 27.73 -29.28 67.28
C PHE A 68 26.97 -29.73 68.53
N GLN A 69 25.64 -29.80 68.50
CA GLN A 69 24.83 -30.26 69.63
C GLN A 69 25.19 -31.68 70.07
N LYS A 70 25.42 -32.59 69.11
CA LYS A 70 25.88 -33.96 69.39
C LYS A 70 27.26 -33.98 70.02
N ALA A 71 28.19 -33.17 69.50
CA ALA A 71 29.56 -33.12 70.03
C ALA A 71 29.64 -32.49 71.42
N ASP A 72 28.84 -31.46 71.69
CA ASP A 72 28.77 -30.76 72.99
C ASP A 72 28.17 -31.65 74.09
N ALA A 73 27.30 -32.61 73.71
CA ALA A 73 26.69 -33.57 74.61
C ALA A 73 27.52 -34.87 74.83
N ASP A 74 28.62 -35.06 74.10
CA ASP A 74 29.45 -36.26 74.20
C ASP A 74 30.63 -36.05 75.16
N PHE A 75 30.57 -36.70 76.31
CA PHE A 75 31.60 -36.63 77.35
C PHE A 75 32.94 -37.28 76.94
N ASN A 76 32.99 -38.04 75.85
CA ASN A 76 34.20 -38.71 75.36
C ASN A 76 35.00 -37.86 74.38
N LEU A 77 34.45 -36.74 73.91
CA LEU A 77 35.09 -35.85 72.95
C LEU A 77 36.03 -34.86 73.64
N SER A 78 37.15 -34.53 73.00
CA SER A 78 38.07 -33.53 73.55
C SER A 78 37.52 -32.12 73.41
N ARG A 79 37.93 -31.22 74.31
CA ARG A 79 37.55 -29.80 74.26
C ARG A 79 37.93 -29.13 72.93
N ALA A 80 39.03 -29.56 72.31
CA ALA A 80 39.46 -29.04 71.02
C ALA A 80 38.51 -29.48 69.87
N GLU A 81 37.98 -30.70 69.92
CA GLU A 81 37.05 -31.21 68.92
C GLU A 81 35.67 -30.55 69.04
N VAL A 82 35.19 -30.30 70.26
CA VAL A 82 33.95 -29.54 70.50
C VAL A 82 34.09 -28.11 69.96
N GLU A 83 35.21 -27.45 70.23
CA GLU A 83 35.46 -26.08 69.76
C GLU A 83 35.58 -26.02 68.22
N LYS A 84 36.15 -27.04 67.58
CA LYS A 84 36.15 -27.17 66.12
C LYS A 84 34.73 -27.23 65.57
N GLN A 85 33.82 -27.98 66.19
CA GLN A 85 32.43 -28.04 65.76
C GLN A 85 31.68 -26.72 66.02
N ARG A 86 31.98 -26.02 67.13
CA ARG A 86 31.44 -24.68 67.42
C ARG A 86 31.82 -23.68 66.32
N SER A 87 33.10 -23.66 65.94
CA SER A 87 33.61 -22.81 64.87
C SER A 87 32.94 -23.12 63.52
N ASN A 88 32.82 -24.41 63.17
CA ASN A 88 32.13 -24.84 61.95
C ASN A 88 30.64 -24.44 61.94
N MET A 89 29.92 -24.63 63.06
CA MET A 89 28.54 -24.17 63.21
C MET A 89 28.44 -22.66 62.98
N SER A 90 29.24 -21.85 63.68
CA SER A 90 29.24 -20.39 63.55
C SER A 90 29.50 -19.95 62.11
N HIS A 91 30.46 -20.58 61.43
CA HIS A 91 30.76 -20.28 60.03
C HIS A 91 29.59 -20.63 59.09
N LYS A 92 28.98 -21.81 59.25
CA LYS A 92 27.84 -22.23 58.42
C LYS A 92 26.61 -21.37 58.64
N THR A 93 26.36 -20.93 59.88
CA THR A 93 25.29 -19.96 60.18
C THR A 93 25.53 -18.62 59.48
N GLN A 94 26.75 -18.08 59.53
CA GLN A 94 27.09 -16.81 58.85
C GLN A 94 26.91 -16.91 57.31
N VAL A 95 27.31 -18.04 56.71
CA VAL A 95 27.11 -18.29 55.27
C VAL A 95 25.62 -18.38 54.93
N CYS A 96 24.82 -19.05 55.77
CA CYS A 96 23.37 -19.13 55.60
C CYS A 96 22.71 -17.74 55.67
N ASP A 97 23.07 -16.91 56.64
CA ASP A 97 22.54 -15.56 56.77
C ASP A 97 22.90 -14.67 55.57
N SER A 98 24.13 -14.79 55.08
CA SER A 98 24.58 -14.09 53.87
C SER A 98 23.77 -14.51 52.64
N ALA A 99 23.55 -15.82 52.45
CA ALA A 99 22.74 -16.35 51.36
C ALA A 99 21.26 -15.96 51.47
N LYS A 100 20.71 -15.86 52.69
CA LYS A 100 19.35 -15.39 52.95
C LYS A 100 19.19 -13.93 52.53
N ASN A 101 20.14 -13.07 52.89
CA ASN A 101 20.13 -11.66 52.54
C ASN A 101 20.26 -11.44 51.02
N GLU A 102 21.11 -12.22 50.35
CA GLU A 102 21.22 -12.20 48.88
C GLU A 102 19.91 -12.62 48.22
N TYR A 103 19.31 -13.73 48.66
CA TYR A 103 18.00 -14.17 48.15
C TYR A 103 16.91 -13.12 48.35
N ALA A 104 16.83 -12.50 49.53
CA ALA A 104 15.87 -11.44 49.81
C ALA A 104 16.04 -10.22 48.88
N GLN A 105 17.28 -9.78 48.66
CA GLN A 105 17.59 -8.68 47.74
C GLN A 105 17.21 -9.02 46.29
N GLN A 106 17.58 -10.20 45.80
CA GLN A 106 17.22 -10.64 44.45
C GLN A 106 15.71 -10.79 44.28
N LEU A 107 14.99 -11.22 45.32
CA LEU A 107 13.54 -11.35 45.30
C LEU A 107 12.87 -9.99 45.18
N GLN A 108 13.28 -9.01 46.00
CA GLN A 108 12.76 -7.66 45.92
C GLN A 108 13.00 -7.04 44.54
N ARG A 109 14.25 -7.11 44.05
CA ARG A 109 14.62 -6.59 42.73
C ARG A 109 13.84 -7.23 41.59
N THR A 110 13.66 -8.55 41.62
CA THR A 110 12.89 -9.27 40.59
C THR A 110 11.42 -8.86 40.61
N ASN A 111 10.83 -8.73 41.80
CA ASN A 111 9.43 -8.29 41.94
C ASN A 111 9.24 -6.84 41.46
N ASP A 112 10.20 -5.95 41.71
CA ASP A 112 10.15 -4.57 41.22
C ASP A 112 10.20 -4.52 39.69
N LEU A 113 11.13 -5.25 39.08
CA LEU A 113 11.22 -5.36 37.61
C LEU A 113 9.98 -6.01 37.00
N GLN A 114 9.42 -7.05 37.64
CA GLN A 114 8.18 -7.68 37.18
C GLN A 114 7.00 -6.71 37.25
N ARG A 115 6.87 -5.95 38.35
CA ARG A 115 5.85 -4.92 38.49
C ARG A 115 6.01 -3.84 37.42
N GLN A 116 7.22 -3.35 37.20
CA GLN A 116 7.49 -2.34 36.18
C GLN A 116 7.13 -2.84 34.78
N HIS A 117 7.53 -4.07 34.43
CA HIS A 117 7.24 -4.66 33.12
C HIS A 117 5.72 -4.79 32.89
N PHE A 118 4.97 -5.36 33.85
CA PHE A 118 3.54 -5.63 33.63
C PHE A 118 2.61 -4.46 33.93
N ARG A 119 2.98 -3.54 34.84
CA ARG A 119 2.12 -2.40 35.20
C ARG A 119 2.36 -1.16 34.36
N SER A 120 3.55 -0.98 33.81
CA SER A 120 3.91 0.21 33.03
C SER A 120 4.48 -0.10 31.65
N GLY A 121 5.48 -0.99 31.54
CA GLY A 121 6.15 -1.26 30.26
C GLY A 121 5.21 -1.85 29.20
N LEU A 122 4.54 -2.95 29.54
CA LEU A 122 3.65 -3.64 28.60
C LEU A 122 2.41 -2.81 28.22
N PRO A 123 1.71 -2.12 29.14
CA PRO A 123 0.64 -1.19 28.78
C PRO A 123 1.11 -0.07 27.84
N GLU A 124 2.30 0.49 28.06
CA GLU A 124 2.86 1.54 27.23
C GLU A 124 3.14 1.06 25.80
N VAL A 125 3.70 -0.15 25.66
CA VAL A 125 3.88 -0.79 24.35
C VAL A 125 2.53 -0.98 23.64
N PHE A 126 1.50 -1.47 24.34
CA PHE A 126 0.18 -1.64 23.75
C PHE A 126 -0.45 -0.32 23.32
N ARG A 127 -0.25 0.75 24.11
CA ARG A 127 -0.66 2.11 23.73
C ARG A 127 0.02 2.55 22.44
N GLN A 128 1.34 2.36 22.33
CA GLN A 128 2.09 2.72 21.12
C GLN A 128 1.67 1.90 19.88
N LEU A 129 1.41 0.59 20.04
CA LEU A 129 0.85 -0.24 18.96
C LEU A 129 -0.53 0.25 18.53
N GLN A 130 -1.37 0.62 19.48
CA GLN A 130 -2.69 1.15 19.20
C GLN A 130 -2.59 2.48 18.44
N GLU A 131 -1.74 3.41 18.87
CA GLU A 131 -1.52 4.69 18.17
C GLU A 131 -1.01 4.51 16.74
N LEU A 132 -0.10 3.56 16.54
CA LEU A 132 0.38 3.17 15.21
C LEU A 132 -0.74 2.66 14.31
N ASP A 133 -1.57 1.76 14.83
CA ASP A 133 -2.68 1.20 14.07
C ASP A 133 -3.76 2.25 13.77
N GLU A 134 -4.10 3.09 14.75
CA GLU A 134 -5.02 4.21 14.57
C GLU A 134 -4.52 5.20 13.51
N LYS A 135 -3.22 5.53 13.50
CA LYS A 135 -2.58 6.37 12.48
C LYS A 135 -2.68 5.72 11.09
N ARG A 136 -2.37 4.42 10.98
CA ARG A 136 -2.51 3.65 9.73
C ARG A 136 -3.95 3.70 9.21
N ILE A 137 -4.93 3.38 10.07
CA ILE A 137 -6.36 3.37 9.73
C ILE A 137 -6.81 4.77 9.28
N LYS A 138 -6.40 5.82 9.98
CA LYS A 138 -6.71 7.21 9.62
C LYS A 138 -6.15 7.60 8.25
N ASN A 139 -4.91 7.21 7.95
CA ASN A 139 -4.29 7.48 6.66
C ASN A 139 -4.98 6.75 5.51
N ILE A 140 -5.34 5.47 5.68
CA ILE A 140 -6.11 4.71 4.69
C ILE A 140 -7.47 5.38 4.45
N LYS A 141 -8.18 5.77 5.51
CA LYS A 141 -9.44 6.50 5.39
C LYS A 141 -9.30 7.79 4.60
N ASN A 142 -8.25 8.56 4.87
CA ASN A 142 -7.98 9.82 4.16
C ASN A 142 -7.63 9.57 2.69
N PHE A 143 -6.84 8.54 2.40
CA PHE A 143 -6.52 8.11 1.05
C PHE A 143 -7.78 7.79 0.24
N ILE A 144 -8.66 6.94 0.77
CA ILE A 144 -9.92 6.57 0.09
C ILE A 144 -10.77 7.81 -0.23
N ARG A 145 -10.87 8.76 0.71
CA ARG A 145 -11.61 10.01 0.49
C ARG A 145 -10.98 10.85 -0.61
N ALA A 146 -9.67 11.07 -0.54
CA ALA A 146 -8.94 11.84 -1.54
C ALA A 146 -9.06 11.22 -2.94
N SER A 147 -9.00 9.89 -3.06
CA SER A 147 -9.20 9.19 -4.33
C SER A 147 -10.58 9.48 -4.93
N VAL A 148 -11.65 9.44 -4.12
CA VAL A 148 -13.01 9.76 -4.59
C VAL A 148 -13.14 11.23 -5.02
N ASP A 149 -12.54 12.15 -4.26
CA ASP A 149 -12.58 13.57 -4.59
C ASP A 149 -11.85 13.88 -5.91
N ILE A 150 -10.70 13.24 -6.15
CA ILE A 150 -9.95 13.35 -7.40
C ILE A 150 -10.79 12.85 -8.58
N GLU A 151 -11.40 11.67 -8.48
CA GLU A 151 -12.26 11.10 -9.54
C GLU A 151 -13.44 12.02 -9.86
N ARG A 152 -14.09 12.58 -8.83
CA ARG A 152 -15.21 13.51 -8.99
C ARG A 152 -14.82 14.80 -9.71
N ASN A 153 -13.60 15.29 -9.50
CA ASN A 153 -13.11 16.51 -10.15
C ASN A 153 -12.98 16.39 -11.68
N VAL A 154 -12.98 15.17 -12.23
CA VAL A 154 -12.90 14.92 -13.68
C VAL A 154 -14.28 15.04 -14.33
N PHE A 155 -15.38 14.84 -13.60
CA PHE A 155 -16.74 14.86 -14.16
C PHE A 155 -17.11 16.14 -14.91
N PRO A 156 -16.78 17.36 -14.44
CA PRO A 156 -17.06 18.58 -15.19
C PRO A 156 -16.37 18.63 -16.56
N ILE A 157 -15.16 18.08 -16.67
CA ILE A 157 -14.40 18.03 -17.92
C ILE A 157 -15.07 17.04 -18.88
N ILE A 158 -15.44 15.86 -18.39
CA ILE A 158 -16.18 14.85 -19.18
C ILE A 158 -17.49 15.44 -19.70
N ASN A 159 -18.27 16.08 -18.83
CA ASN A 159 -19.52 16.73 -19.23
C ASN A 159 -19.30 17.79 -20.30
N LYS A 160 -18.28 18.65 -20.15
CA LYS A 160 -17.93 19.64 -21.17
C LYS A 160 -17.56 19.01 -22.52
N CYS A 161 -16.86 17.88 -22.51
CA CYS A 161 -16.54 17.14 -23.74
C CYS A 161 -17.80 16.58 -24.39
N LEU A 162 -18.71 15.98 -23.61
CA LEU A 162 -19.99 15.45 -24.10
C LEU A 162 -20.88 16.55 -24.69
N ASP A 163 -20.97 17.71 -24.02
CA ASP A 163 -21.69 18.87 -24.52
C ASP A 163 -21.11 19.36 -25.86
N GLY A 164 -19.78 19.33 -26.01
CA GLY A 164 -19.11 19.67 -27.26
C GLY A 164 -19.47 18.72 -28.41
N ILE A 165 -19.58 17.42 -28.13
CA ILE A 165 -20.01 16.41 -29.11
C ILE A 165 -21.46 16.64 -29.53
N LEU A 166 -22.36 16.92 -28.58
CA LEU A 166 -23.77 17.24 -28.89
C LEU A 166 -23.87 18.48 -29.78
N LYS A 167 -23.17 19.57 -29.43
CA LYS A 167 -23.15 20.78 -30.26
C LYS A 167 -22.64 20.52 -31.67
N ALA A 168 -21.62 19.67 -31.83
CA ALA A 168 -21.11 19.32 -33.15
C ALA A 168 -22.15 18.53 -33.97
N ALA A 169 -22.92 17.64 -33.32
CA ALA A 169 -24.02 16.93 -33.96
C ALA A 169 -25.17 17.89 -34.34
N ASP A 170 -25.50 18.86 -33.49
CA ASP A 170 -26.57 19.84 -33.72
C ASP A 170 -26.29 20.80 -34.88
N ILE A 171 -25.03 20.96 -35.30
CA ILE A 171 -24.65 21.78 -36.46
C ILE A 171 -24.94 21.06 -37.79
N ILE A 172 -25.11 19.73 -37.79
CA ILE A 172 -25.40 18.98 -39.01
C ILE A 172 -26.78 19.38 -39.53
N ASN A 173 -26.83 19.87 -40.77
CA ASN A 173 -28.05 20.32 -41.41
C ASN A 173 -28.17 19.70 -42.79
N GLU A 174 -29.05 18.71 -42.91
CA GLU A 174 -29.22 17.93 -44.13
C GLU A 174 -29.66 18.77 -45.33
N LYS A 175 -30.39 19.87 -45.10
CA LYS A 175 -30.87 20.75 -46.18
C LYS A 175 -29.76 21.65 -46.69
N GLU A 176 -28.95 22.22 -45.80
CA GLU A 176 -27.80 23.03 -46.21
C GLU A 176 -26.76 22.18 -46.95
N ASP A 177 -26.46 20.99 -46.42
CA ASP A 177 -25.49 20.06 -47.04
C ASP A 177 -25.94 19.63 -48.44
N THR A 178 -27.23 19.29 -48.63
CA THR A 178 -27.76 18.90 -49.94
C THR A 178 -27.80 20.06 -50.93
N LEU A 179 -28.08 21.29 -50.47
CA LEU A 179 -28.00 22.48 -51.31
C LEU A 179 -26.57 22.74 -51.79
N LEU A 180 -25.56 22.60 -50.93
CA LEU A 180 -24.15 22.75 -51.31
C LEU A 180 -23.75 21.75 -52.42
N VAL A 181 -24.27 20.51 -52.37
CA VAL A 181 -24.06 19.52 -53.43
C VAL A 181 -24.72 19.98 -54.74
N ILE A 182 -25.98 20.41 -54.70
CA ILE A 182 -26.67 20.91 -55.89
C ILE A 182 -25.92 22.11 -56.49
N GLU A 183 -25.50 23.08 -55.68
CA GLU A 183 -24.77 24.24 -56.17
C GLU A 183 -23.42 23.90 -56.81
N LYS A 184 -22.73 22.91 -56.24
CA LYS A 184 -21.43 22.44 -56.74
C LYS A 184 -21.54 21.67 -58.05
N TYR A 185 -22.62 20.91 -58.23
CA TYR A 185 -22.77 19.95 -59.35
C TYR A 185 -23.88 20.31 -60.34
N LYS A 186 -24.66 21.37 -60.12
CA LYS A 186 -25.63 21.85 -61.09
C LYS A 186 -24.92 22.11 -62.42
N SER A 187 -25.36 21.43 -63.45
CA SER A 187 -24.74 21.48 -64.78
C SER A 187 -25.15 22.72 -65.58
N GLY A 188 -26.25 23.38 -65.17
CA GLY A 188 -26.87 24.46 -65.92
C GLY A 188 -27.58 23.99 -67.21
N PHE A 189 -27.53 22.70 -67.52
CA PHE A 189 -28.26 22.14 -68.65
C PHE A 189 -29.75 22.17 -68.37
N GLN A 190 -30.51 22.67 -69.34
CA GLN A 190 -31.95 22.50 -69.34
C GLN A 190 -32.29 21.10 -69.86
N PRO A 191 -33.34 20.45 -69.31
CA PRO A 191 -33.87 19.23 -69.90
C PRO A 191 -34.15 19.44 -71.39
N PRO A 192 -33.84 18.46 -72.27
CA PRO A 192 -34.16 18.57 -73.69
C PRO A 192 -35.66 18.82 -73.90
N GLU A 193 -35.99 19.72 -74.82
CA GLU A 193 -37.37 19.91 -75.26
C GLU A 193 -37.85 18.73 -76.11
N ASP A 194 -39.16 18.56 -76.19
CA ASP A 194 -39.78 17.56 -77.05
C ASP A 194 -39.38 17.79 -78.52
N PHE A 195 -39.09 16.70 -79.22
CA PHE A 195 -38.74 16.79 -80.64
C PHE A 195 -39.93 17.34 -81.44
N PRO A 196 -39.76 18.42 -82.22
CA PRO A 196 -40.82 18.96 -83.04
C PRO A 196 -41.21 18.00 -84.16
N PHE A 197 -42.48 18.03 -84.56
CA PHE A 197 -42.95 17.28 -85.74
C PHE A 197 -42.40 17.89 -87.02
N GLU A 198 -41.68 17.10 -87.82
CA GLU A 198 -41.19 17.52 -89.14
C GLU A 198 -42.27 17.31 -90.22
N ASP A 199 -42.92 18.40 -90.62
CA ASP A 199 -43.89 18.38 -91.71
C ASP A 199 -43.20 18.46 -93.09
N LEU A 200 -43.05 17.30 -93.72
CA LEU A 200 -42.43 17.14 -95.05
C LEU A 200 -43.28 17.72 -96.21
N SER A 201 -44.50 18.21 -95.95
CA SER A 201 -45.37 18.78 -96.98
C SER A 201 -44.98 20.20 -97.42
N LYS A 202 -44.07 20.87 -96.68
CA LYS A 202 -43.45 22.14 -97.08
C LYS A 202 -42.05 21.89 -97.65
N GLY A 203 -41.91 21.98 -98.96
CA GLY A 203 -40.65 21.75 -99.67
C GLY A 203 -39.50 22.69 -99.27
N GLY A 204 -38.53 22.15 -98.53
CA GLY A 204 -37.08 22.35 -98.60
C GLY A 204 -36.46 23.76 -98.71
N SER A 205 -35.89 24.25 -97.61
CA SER A 205 -34.50 24.77 -97.50
C SER A 205 -34.26 25.19 -96.04
N ASP A 206 -33.76 24.28 -95.22
CA ASP A 206 -32.33 24.08 -94.93
C ASP A 206 -31.88 24.89 -93.72
N SER A 207 -31.75 24.22 -92.57
CA SER A 207 -30.43 23.86 -92.05
C SER A 207 -30.59 23.30 -90.65
N GLY A 208 -30.26 22.01 -90.53
CA GLY A 208 -30.23 21.30 -89.27
C GLY A 208 -29.35 22.02 -88.26
N SER A 209 -29.96 22.48 -87.17
CA SER A 209 -29.23 22.72 -85.93
C SER A 209 -29.04 21.39 -85.21
N ALA A 210 -28.31 20.46 -85.85
CA ALA A 210 -27.63 19.38 -85.16
C ALA A 210 -26.39 19.96 -84.47
N ASN A 211 -26.60 20.78 -83.45
CA ASN A 211 -25.55 21.25 -82.55
C ASN A 211 -26.12 21.39 -81.15
N ASN A 212 -26.44 20.26 -80.52
CA ASN A 212 -26.30 20.12 -79.08
C ASN A 212 -25.80 18.70 -78.75
N ILE A 213 -24.72 18.31 -79.44
CA ILE A 213 -23.77 17.39 -78.81
C ILE A 213 -23.22 18.18 -77.64
N ASN A 214 -23.57 17.73 -76.43
CA ASN A 214 -22.89 18.03 -75.18
C ASN A 214 -21.44 18.45 -75.43
N ASN A 215 -21.18 19.77 -75.39
CA ASN A 215 -19.84 20.27 -75.46
C ASN A 215 -19.18 19.86 -74.13
N ILE A 216 -18.48 18.74 -74.15
CA ILE A 216 -17.60 18.31 -73.07
C ILE A 216 -16.46 19.32 -73.02
N GLN A 217 -16.66 20.44 -72.34
CA GLN A 217 -15.55 21.18 -71.76
C GLN A 217 -15.18 20.49 -70.46
N VAL A 218 -14.29 19.51 -70.57
CA VAL A 218 -13.38 19.18 -69.47
C VAL A 218 -12.51 20.44 -69.24
N SER A 219 -12.98 21.34 -68.40
CA SER A 219 -12.16 22.41 -67.82
C SER A 219 -12.47 22.54 -66.34
N GLY A 220 -11.82 21.66 -65.60
CA GLY A 220 -11.77 21.66 -64.15
C GLY A 220 -10.83 20.54 -63.73
N LYS A 221 -9.53 20.85 -63.71
CA LYS A 221 -8.47 19.96 -63.22
C LYS A 221 -8.94 19.19 -61.98
N LEU A 222 -8.95 17.86 -62.06
CA LEU A 222 -8.77 16.99 -60.91
C LEU A 222 -7.45 17.41 -60.25
N LYS A 223 -7.53 18.28 -59.24
CA LYS A 223 -6.46 18.40 -58.26
C LYS A 223 -6.67 17.27 -57.28
N ASP A 224 -5.77 16.31 -57.38
CA ASP A 224 -5.34 15.45 -56.31
C ASP A 224 -5.24 16.24 -54.99
N GLY A 225 -5.80 15.65 -53.93
CA GLY A 225 -6.05 16.31 -52.66
C GLY A 225 -6.75 15.35 -51.71
N GLY A 226 -6.12 14.20 -51.48
CA GLY A 226 -6.60 13.21 -50.54
C GLY A 226 -6.70 13.75 -49.13
N TYR A 227 -7.89 13.63 -48.52
CA TYR A 227 -8.07 13.50 -47.08
C TYR A 227 -9.27 12.60 -46.79
N THR A 228 -9.19 11.35 -47.24
CA THR A 228 -9.89 10.26 -46.55
C THR A 228 -8.93 9.70 -45.51
N VAL A 229 -8.84 10.35 -44.34
CA VAL A 229 -8.33 9.65 -43.16
C VAL A 229 -9.43 8.70 -42.73
N LYS A 230 -9.40 7.49 -43.31
CA LYS A 230 -10.21 6.35 -42.90
C LYS A 230 -9.98 6.12 -41.42
N GLY A 231 -11.09 6.08 -40.69
CA GLY A 231 -11.14 5.73 -39.28
C GLY A 231 -10.59 4.32 -38.99
N THR A 232 -10.12 4.22 -37.76
CA THR A 232 -9.87 3.07 -36.89
C THR A 232 -10.58 1.77 -37.27
N ILE A 233 -9.79 0.69 -37.42
CA ILE A 233 -10.17 -0.62 -36.87
C ILE A 233 -8.94 -1.42 -36.42
N THR A 234 -9.07 -1.91 -35.20
CA THR A 234 -8.28 -2.87 -34.43
C THR A 234 -7.95 -4.17 -35.16
N GLY A 235 -6.75 -4.72 -34.92
CA GLY A 235 -6.37 -6.08 -35.30
C GLY A 235 -5.10 -6.56 -34.57
N LYS A 236 -5.28 -7.44 -33.59
CA LYS A 236 -4.26 -8.13 -32.79
C LYS A 236 -3.16 -8.80 -33.62
N ALA A 237 -1.90 -8.72 -33.19
CA ALA A 237 -0.95 -9.84 -33.24
C ALA A 237 0.23 -9.63 -32.25
N LEU A 238 0.26 -10.45 -31.21
CA LEU A 238 1.36 -10.63 -30.26
C LEU A 238 2.32 -11.73 -30.75
N LYS A 239 3.60 -11.62 -30.37
CA LYS A 239 4.71 -12.61 -30.39
C LYS A 239 5.30 -12.94 -31.77
N LYS A 240 6.63 -13.03 -31.94
CA LYS A 240 7.63 -13.71 -31.08
C LYS A 240 9.06 -13.20 -31.38
N ARG A 241 9.87 -12.89 -30.36
CA ARG A 241 11.34 -12.87 -30.44
C ARG A 241 11.87 -14.13 -29.76
N THR A 242 12.66 -14.90 -30.48
CA THR A 242 13.57 -15.96 -30.01
C THR A 242 14.80 -15.88 -30.89
N GLY A 243 15.97 -15.88 -30.27
CA GLY A 243 17.28 -15.63 -30.88
C GLY A 243 18.04 -14.65 -30.02
#